data_AF-A0A7S3EHR7-F1
#
_entry.id   AF-A0A7S3EHR7-F1
#
_cell.length_a   1.000
_cell.length_b   1.000
_cell.length_c   1.000
_cell.angle_alpha   90.00
_cell.angle_beta   90.00
_cell.angle_gamma   90.00
#
_symmetry.space_group_name_H-M   'P 1'
#
loop_
_entity.id
_entity.type
_entity.pdbx_description
1 polymer ?
#
loop_
_entity_poly.entity_id
_entity_poly.type
_entity_poly.pdbx_seq_one_letter_code
_entity_poly.pdbx_strand_id
1 'polypeptide(L)'
;MDMTEMTNVLVQKTEYSGHSVDRGDEAGTVTPELTSVNPDAASKSQALRDMISQFADALRALDETLDMEGDRLMDLKCTKEGLELRIKNERDTMSGLNLIVDTERKNAEQLRVKGDKWKFDVAQRLGRLGEQVKSLKDTQAELVREQGEGEVETAMELKKNQTVIAMRDALWRR
;
A
#
# COMPACT_ATOMS: atom_id res chain seq x y z
N MET A 1 -24.56 -15.02 6.32
CA MET A 1 -24.06 -13.73 5.83
C MET A 1 -22.81 -14.06 5.06
N ASP A 2 -22.90 -14.01 3.74
CA ASP A 2 -21.93 -14.58 2.80
C ASP A 2 -20.82 -13.56 2.50
N MET A 3 -19.56 -14.00 2.39
CA MET A 3 -18.39 -13.11 2.22
C MET A 3 -18.41 -12.32 0.91
N THR A 4 -19.30 -12.69 -0.01
CA THR A 4 -19.52 -12.06 -1.31
C THR A 4 -20.32 -10.74 -1.21
N GLU A 5 -21.10 -10.53 -0.15
CA GLU A 5 -21.89 -9.30 0.03
C GLU A 5 -21.07 -8.15 0.65
N MET A 6 -19.97 -8.45 1.35
CA MET A 6 -19.12 -7.43 1.96
C MET A 6 -18.22 -6.70 0.96
N THR A 7 -17.95 -7.29 -0.20
CA THR A 7 -17.13 -6.67 -1.25
C THR A 7 -17.90 -5.60 -2.03
N ASN A 8 -19.22 -5.71 -2.17
CA ASN A 8 -20.02 -4.74 -2.92
C ASN A 8 -20.35 -3.44 -2.15
N VAL A 9 -20.23 -3.44 -0.81
CA VAL A 9 -20.44 -2.23 0.00
C VAL A 9 -19.21 -1.30 -0.01
N LEU A 10 -18.02 -1.83 -0.34
CA LEU A 10 -16.78 -1.03 -0.38
C LEU A 10 -16.51 -0.34 -1.73
N VAL A 11 -17.24 -0.69 -2.80
CA VAL A 11 -16.98 -0.12 -4.14
C VAL A 11 -17.73 1.21 -4.37
N GLN A 12 -18.81 1.51 -3.64
CA GLN A 12 -19.63 2.71 -3.90
C GLN A 12 -19.17 4.01 -3.22
N LYS A 13 -18.02 4.03 -2.51
CA LYS A 13 -17.56 5.22 -1.77
C LYS A 13 -16.23 5.83 -2.24
N THR A 14 -15.76 5.46 -3.41
CA THR A 14 -14.54 6.05 -4.03
C THR A 14 -14.85 6.74 -5.35
N GLU A 15 -15.96 7.46 -5.44
CA GLU A 15 -16.11 8.52 -6.43
C GLU A 15 -15.74 9.86 -5.80
N TYR A 16 -14.45 10.19 -5.82
CA TYR A 16 -14.02 11.59 -5.84
C TYR A 16 -12.73 11.73 -6.64
N SER A 17 -12.90 12.37 -7.81
CA SER A 17 -11.97 13.26 -8.48
C SER A 17 -10.77 12.66 -9.23
N GLY A 18 -11.07 12.21 -10.46
CA GLY A 18 -10.39 12.67 -11.68
C GLY A 18 -8.92 12.32 -11.86
N HIS A 19 -8.64 11.24 -12.58
CA HIS A 19 -7.50 11.17 -13.50
C HIS A 19 -7.90 10.34 -14.73
N SER A 20 -7.86 10.97 -15.90
CA SER A 20 -8.06 10.34 -17.21
C SER A 20 -6.99 9.27 -17.45
N VAL A 21 -7.42 8.02 -17.65
CA VAL A 21 -6.54 6.91 -18.04
C VAL A 21 -6.42 6.92 -19.57
N ASP A 22 -5.29 7.42 -20.07
CA ASP A 22 -4.82 7.13 -21.42
C ASP A 22 -4.10 5.77 -21.38
N ARG A 23 -4.40 4.90 -22.35
CA ARG A 23 -3.85 3.54 -22.41
C ARG A 23 -2.44 3.59 -22.97
N GLY A 24 -1.45 3.19 -22.17
CA GLY A 24 -0.11 2.90 -22.62
C GLY A 24 0.52 1.86 -21.71
N ASP A 25 0.94 0.74 -22.30
CA ASP A 25 1.61 -0.37 -21.65
C ASP A 25 2.88 0.10 -20.94
N GLU A 26 3.02 -0.21 -19.65
CA GLU A 26 4.32 -0.41 -18.99
C GLU A 26 4.09 -0.98 -17.58
N ALA A 27 4.90 -1.98 -17.23
CA ALA A 27 4.93 -2.59 -15.90
C ALA A 27 5.51 -1.60 -14.87
N GLY A 28 4.74 -0.55 -14.58
CA GLY A 28 5.02 0.42 -13.55
C GLY A 28 4.69 -0.17 -12.19
N THR A 29 5.70 -0.30 -11.34
CA THR A 29 5.55 -0.53 -9.91
C THR A 29 4.71 0.62 -9.36
N VAL A 30 3.41 0.39 -9.17
CA VAL A 30 2.54 1.34 -8.46
C VAL A 30 2.94 1.26 -7.00
N THR A 31 3.91 2.08 -6.60
CA THR A 31 4.04 2.48 -5.20
C THR A 31 2.91 3.46 -4.94
N PRO A 32 1.88 3.11 -4.13
CA PRO A 32 1.07 4.15 -3.53
C PRO A 32 1.99 4.88 -2.56
N GLU A 33 2.49 6.05 -2.97
CA GLU A 33 3.08 7.01 -2.05
C GLU A 33 2.00 7.44 -1.05
N LEU A 34 1.85 6.66 0.02
CA LEU A 34 1.06 6.99 1.21
C LEU A 34 1.80 8.01 2.10
N THR A 35 2.70 8.81 1.53
CA THR A 35 3.63 9.70 2.24
C THR A 35 3.12 11.14 2.36
N SER A 36 2.05 11.53 1.67
CA SER A 36 1.57 12.91 1.80
C SER A 36 0.77 13.05 3.09
N VAL A 37 1.46 13.49 4.15
CA VAL A 37 0.87 14.38 5.16
C VAL A 37 0.03 15.41 4.41
N ASN A 38 -1.20 15.72 4.85
CA ASN A 38 -2.05 16.68 4.17
C ASN A 38 -1.27 17.98 3.92
N PRO A 39 -0.90 18.28 2.66
CA PRO A 39 0.01 19.38 2.35
C PRO A 39 -0.62 20.71 2.73
N ASP A 40 -1.95 20.77 2.82
CA ASP A 40 -2.71 21.94 3.24
C ASP A 40 -2.47 22.27 4.73
N ALA A 41 -2.49 21.29 5.64
CA ALA A 41 -2.27 21.52 7.06
C ALA A 41 -0.80 21.91 7.37
N ALA A 42 0.16 21.25 6.71
CA ALA A 42 1.57 21.58 6.84
C ALA A 42 1.91 22.97 6.27
N SER A 43 1.35 23.29 5.09
CA SER A 43 1.53 24.62 4.47
C SER A 43 0.88 25.72 5.30
N LYS A 44 -0.32 25.48 5.85
CA LYS A 44 -0.99 26.42 6.76
C LYS A 44 -0.20 26.64 8.06
N SER A 45 0.35 25.57 8.64
CA SER A 45 1.22 25.67 9.84
C SER A 45 2.46 26.51 9.54
N GLN A 46 3.06 26.35 8.35
CA GLN A 46 4.19 27.18 7.93
C GLN A 46 3.80 28.65 7.74
N ALA A 47 2.69 28.92 7.06
CA ALA A 47 2.20 30.29 6.87
C ALA A 47 1.93 31.01 8.21
N LEU A 48 1.40 30.29 9.20
CA LEU A 48 1.22 30.83 10.55
C LEU A 48 2.55 31.13 11.26
N ARG A 49 3.60 30.33 11.02
CA ARG A 49 4.94 30.62 11.58
C ARG A 49 5.47 31.94 11.04
N ASP A 50 5.34 32.14 9.73
CA ASP A 50 5.80 33.36 9.07
C ASP A 50 5.01 34.58 9.57
N MET A 51 3.69 34.43 9.76
CA MET A 51 2.83 35.49 10.28
C MET A 51 3.14 35.86 11.74
N ILE A 52 3.34 34.86 12.61
CA ILE A 52 3.78 35.10 13.99
C ILE A 52 5.13 35.81 14.02
N SER A 53 6.06 35.46 13.12
CA SER A 53 7.35 36.14 13.02
C SER A 53 7.18 37.63 12.68
N GLN A 54 6.32 37.94 11.71
CA GLN A 54 6.01 39.33 11.33
C GLN A 54 5.39 40.12 12.49
N PHE A 55 4.47 39.53 13.25
CA PHE A 55 3.90 40.20 14.43
C PHE A 55 4.93 40.36 15.54
N ALA A 56 5.83 39.40 15.73
CA ALA A 56 6.91 39.52 16.70
C ALA A 56 7.91 40.63 16.31
N ASP A 57 8.21 40.79 15.02
CA ASP A 57 9.02 41.90 14.51
C ASP A 57 8.30 43.24 14.72
N ALA A 58 6.99 43.31 14.46
CA ALA A 58 6.17 44.50 14.68
C ALA A 58 6.10 44.88 16.18
N LEU A 59 5.97 43.90 17.08
CA LEU A 59 6.04 44.12 18.52
C LEU A 59 7.39 44.69 18.95
N ARG A 60 8.50 44.20 18.40
CA ARG A 60 9.84 44.70 18.70
C ARG A 60 9.99 46.16 18.27
N ALA A 61 9.55 46.49 17.06
CA ALA A 61 9.55 47.86 16.57
C ALA A 61 8.65 48.78 17.43
N LEU A 62 7.52 48.25 17.91
CA LEU A 62 6.63 48.99 18.79
C LEU A 62 7.27 49.25 20.17
N ASP A 63 7.97 48.26 20.73
CA ASP A 63 8.71 48.41 21.99
C ASP A 63 9.81 49.48 21.88
N GLU A 64 10.52 49.55 20.75
CA GLU A 64 11.50 50.62 20.48
C GLU A 64 10.86 52.02 20.42
N THR A 65 9.58 52.12 20.02
CA THR A 65 8.85 53.40 19.96
C THR A 65 8.14 53.80 21.25
N LEU A 66 7.83 52.84 22.12
CA LEU A 66 7.16 53.06 23.41
C LEU A 66 8.08 53.71 24.45
N ASP A 67 9.39 53.75 24.21
CA ASP A 67 10.37 54.49 24.99
C ASP A 67 10.33 56.02 24.74
N MET A 68 9.43 56.51 23.88
CA MET A 68 9.24 57.94 23.60
C MET A 68 8.01 58.53 24.32
N GLU A 69 8.16 59.66 25.03
CA GLU A 69 7.08 60.35 25.74
C GLU A 69 6.12 61.11 24.78
N GLY A 70 4.81 60.95 24.97
CA GLY A 70 3.79 61.78 24.29
C GLY A 70 2.35 61.22 24.34
N ASP A 71 1.37 62.02 23.90
CA ASP A 71 -0.08 61.73 23.97
C ASP A 71 -0.54 60.47 23.22
N ARG A 72 0.32 59.84 22.41
CA ARG A 72 0.03 58.60 21.65
C ARG A 72 0.29 57.30 22.44
N LEU A 73 0.72 57.41 23.69
CA LEU A 73 1.16 56.25 24.49
C LEU A 73 0.06 55.22 24.74
N MET A 74 -1.20 55.66 24.89
CA MET A 74 -2.35 54.76 25.05
C MET A 74 -2.66 53.99 23.76
N ASP A 75 -2.63 54.64 22.60
CA ASP A 75 -2.86 54.00 21.30
C ASP A 75 -1.79 52.94 21.00
N LEU A 76 -0.53 53.23 21.37
CA LEU A 76 0.59 52.28 21.25
C LEU A 76 0.41 51.08 22.19
N LYS A 77 0.00 51.29 23.45
CA LYS A 77 -0.29 50.19 24.39
C LYS A 77 -1.42 49.28 23.90
N CYS A 78 -2.53 49.84 23.43
CA CYS A 78 -3.63 49.05 22.87
C CYS A 78 -3.18 48.26 21.62
N THR A 79 -2.32 48.84 20.79
CA THR A 79 -1.76 48.15 19.62
C THR A 79 -0.86 46.97 20.04
N LYS A 80 -0.04 47.16 21.08
CA LYS A 80 0.82 46.10 21.65
C LYS A 80 0.00 44.92 22.14
N GLU A 81 -0.98 45.18 22.99
CA GLU A 81 -1.88 44.16 23.55
C GLU A 81 -2.63 43.40 22.43
N GLY A 82 -3.06 44.11 21.38
CA GLY A 82 -3.70 43.50 20.21
C GLY A 82 -2.78 42.55 19.43
N LEU A 83 -1.52 42.93 19.23
CA LEU A 83 -0.52 42.07 18.57
C LEU A 83 -0.17 40.85 19.42
N GLU A 84 -0.01 41.01 20.74
CA GLU A 84 0.25 39.89 21.66
C GLU A 84 -0.90 38.86 21.65
N LEU A 85 -2.15 39.33 21.69
CA LEU A 85 -3.33 38.47 21.56
C LEU A 85 -3.35 37.71 20.23
N ARG A 86 -2.97 38.39 19.14
CA ARG A 86 -2.96 37.79 17.81
C ARG A 86 -1.90 36.70 17.68
N ILE A 87 -0.68 36.95 18.16
CA ILE A 87 0.40 35.95 18.23
C ILE A 87 -0.04 34.72 19.03
N LYS A 88 -0.70 34.94 20.19
CA LYS A 88 -1.21 33.85 21.01
C LYS A 88 -2.21 32.99 20.25
N ASN A 89 -3.20 33.61 19.62
CA ASN A 89 -4.25 32.91 18.88
C ASN A 89 -3.69 32.10 17.69
N GLU A 90 -2.71 32.66 16.99
CA GLU A 90 -2.05 31.98 15.87
C GLU A 90 -1.18 30.81 16.33
N ARG A 91 -0.51 30.94 17.49
CA ARG A 91 0.23 29.84 18.11
C ARG A 91 -0.69 28.69 18.53
N ASP A 92 -1.86 29.00 19.08
CA ASP A 92 -2.86 28.00 19.46
C ASP A 92 -3.39 27.27 18.21
N THR A 93 -3.67 28.02 17.14
CA THR A 93 -4.09 27.46 15.84
C THR A 93 -3.03 26.55 15.24
N MET A 94 -1.77 26.98 15.26
CA MET A 94 -0.63 26.20 14.76
C MET A 94 -0.43 24.91 15.56
N SER A 95 -0.62 24.95 16.88
CA SER A 95 -0.55 23.77 17.74
C SER A 95 -1.61 22.73 17.34
N GLY A 96 -2.83 23.17 17.03
CA GLY A 96 -3.88 22.32 16.48
C GLY A 96 -3.54 21.70 15.13
N LEU A 97 -2.98 22.49 14.20
CA LEU A 97 -2.55 21.98 12.88
C LEU A 97 -1.42 20.96 13.00
N ASN A 98 -0.47 21.17 13.90
CA ASN A 98 0.62 20.21 14.13
C ASN A 98 0.08 18.88 14.69
N LEU A 99 -0.91 18.92 15.58
CA LEU A 99 -1.57 17.71 16.09
C LEU A 99 -2.25 16.91 14.98
N ILE A 100 -2.89 17.59 14.01
CA ILE A 100 -3.47 16.95 12.82
C ILE A 100 -2.38 16.26 12.01
N VAL A 101 -1.30 16.98 11.68
CA VAL A 101 -0.15 16.45 10.93
C VAL A 101 0.44 15.22 11.60
N ASP A 102 0.67 15.27 12.92
CA ASP A 102 1.24 14.13 13.67
C ASP A 102 0.32 12.91 13.66
N THR A 103 -1.00 13.15 13.77
CA THR A 103 -2.01 12.08 13.74
C THR A 103 -2.07 11.43 12.36
N GLU A 104 -2.10 12.23 11.29
CA GLU A 104 -2.08 11.74 9.91
C GLU A 104 -0.80 10.95 9.63
N ARG A 105 0.36 11.46 10.05
CA ARG A 105 1.65 10.76 9.90
C ARG A 105 1.62 9.40 10.58
N LYS A 106 1.08 9.33 11.79
CA LYS A 106 0.94 8.07 12.54
C LYS A 106 0.00 7.09 11.83
N ASN A 107 -1.11 7.57 11.29
CA ASN A 107 -2.06 6.73 10.54
C ASN A 107 -1.44 6.19 9.24
N ALA A 108 -0.72 7.04 8.50
CA ALA A 108 0.00 6.65 7.29
C ALA A 108 1.01 5.54 7.57
N GLU A 109 1.79 5.67 8.65
CA GLU A 109 2.75 4.65 9.06
C GLU A 109 2.08 3.32 9.43
N GLN A 110 0.95 3.37 10.15
CA GLN A 110 0.18 2.16 10.45
C GLN A 110 -0.34 1.45 9.20
N LEU A 111 -0.80 2.21 8.20
CA LEU A 111 -1.25 1.66 6.92
C LEU A 111 -0.07 1.05 6.15
N ARG A 112 1.09 1.70 6.15
CA ARG A 112 2.31 1.18 5.53
C ARG A 112 2.71 -0.16 6.12
N VAL A 113 2.79 -0.27 7.45
CA VAL A 113 3.12 -1.52 8.15
C VAL A 113 2.11 -2.63 7.84
N LYS A 114 0.82 -2.32 7.82
CA LYS A 114 -0.23 -3.30 7.43
C LYS A 114 -0.06 -3.75 5.98
N GLY A 115 0.22 -2.83 5.08
CA GLY A 115 0.48 -3.11 3.67
C GLY A 115 1.70 -4.02 3.48
N ASP A 116 2.81 -3.72 4.16
CA ASP A 116 4.03 -4.51 4.09
C ASP A 116 3.83 -5.93 4.64
N LYS A 117 3.09 -6.06 5.75
CA LYS A 117 2.68 -7.37 6.27
C LYS A 117 1.85 -8.16 5.26
N TRP A 118 0.86 -7.52 4.63
CA TRP A 118 0.02 -8.19 3.64
C TRP A 118 0.82 -8.65 2.42
N LYS A 119 1.74 -7.81 1.91
CA LYS A 119 2.65 -8.17 0.82
C LYS A 119 3.50 -9.39 1.18
N PHE A 120 4.04 -9.42 2.40
CA PHE A 120 4.82 -10.55 2.89
C PHE A 120 3.98 -11.84 2.96
N ASP A 121 2.78 -11.78 3.53
CA ASP A 121 1.88 -12.94 3.63
C ASP A 121 1.48 -13.49 2.25
N VAL A 122 1.22 -12.61 1.29
CA VAL A 122 0.94 -12.97 -0.11
C VAL A 122 2.16 -13.64 -0.75
N ALA A 123 3.36 -13.08 -0.59
CA ALA A 123 4.59 -13.67 -1.12
C ALA A 123 4.83 -15.09 -0.58
N GLN A 124 4.62 -15.31 0.73
CA GLN A 124 4.73 -16.65 1.32
C GLN A 124 3.69 -17.64 0.77
N ARG A 125 2.46 -17.20 0.52
CA ARG A 125 1.41 -18.05 -0.07
C ARG A 125 1.74 -18.42 -1.51
N LEU A 126 2.19 -17.45 -2.30
CA LEU A 126 2.62 -17.68 -3.68
C LEU A 126 3.79 -18.65 -3.75
N GLY A 127 4.78 -18.53 -2.85
CA GLY A 127 5.89 -19.48 -2.75
C GLY A 127 5.40 -20.91 -2.49
N ARG A 128 4.55 -21.12 -1.49
CA ARG A 128 3.96 -22.44 -1.18
C ARG A 128 3.16 -23.02 -2.35
N LEU A 129 2.35 -22.20 -3.02
CA LEU A 129 1.61 -22.64 -4.20
C LEU A 129 2.55 -23.05 -5.34
N GLY A 130 3.65 -22.32 -5.54
CA GLY A 130 4.67 -22.67 -6.52
C GLY A 130 5.30 -24.04 -6.25
N GLU A 131 5.63 -24.33 -4.99
CA GLU A 131 6.15 -25.64 -4.56
C GLU A 131 5.12 -26.77 -4.78
N GLN A 132 3.85 -26.53 -4.44
CA GLN A 132 2.77 -27.49 -4.65
C GLN A 132 2.57 -27.80 -6.13
N VAL A 133 2.56 -26.77 -6.99
CA VAL A 133 2.44 -26.96 -8.45
C VAL A 133 3.62 -27.75 -8.99
N LYS A 134 4.83 -27.49 -8.51
CA LYS A 134 6.01 -28.27 -8.90
C LYS A 134 5.87 -29.75 -8.49
N SER A 135 5.53 -30.01 -7.24
CA SER A 135 5.32 -31.37 -6.74
C SER A 135 4.25 -32.12 -7.54
N LEU A 136 3.13 -31.47 -7.87
CA LEU A 136 2.07 -32.08 -8.66
C LEU A 136 2.54 -32.45 -10.08
N LYS A 137 3.35 -31.59 -10.71
CA LYS A 137 3.95 -31.90 -12.01
C LYS A 137 4.89 -33.09 -11.93
N ASP A 138 5.72 -33.16 -10.90
CA ASP A 138 6.65 -34.26 -10.69
C ASP A 138 5.88 -35.58 -10.45
N THR A 139 4.83 -35.58 -9.63
CA THR A 139 3.96 -36.75 -9.42
C THR A 139 3.22 -37.17 -10.69
N GLN A 140 2.73 -36.20 -11.48
CA GLN A 140 2.07 -36.50 -12.75
C GLN A 140 3.04 -37.13 -13.77
N ALA A 141 4.27 -36.62 -13.86
CA ALA A 141 5.28 -37.18 -14.74
C ALA A 141 5.61 -38.64 -14.36
N GLU A 142 5.70 -38.93 -13.07
CA GLU A 142 5.97 -40.28 -12.56
C GLU A 142 4.81 -41.25 -12.87
N LEU A 143 3.56 -40.81 -12.67
CA LEU A 143 2.39 -41.63 -12.99
C LEU A 143 2.34 -42.00 -14.48
N VAL A 144 2.67 -41.06 -15.36
CA VAL A 144 2.73 -41.31 -16.82
C VAL A 144 3.83 -42.30 -17.17
N ARG A 145 4.99 -42.23 -16.50
CA ARG A 145 6.10 -43.17 -16.68
C ARG A 145 5.69 -44.58 -16.29
N GLU A 146 5.07 -44.76 -15.11
CA GLU A 146 4.59 -46.06 -14.62
C GLU A 146 3.52 -46.66 -15.54
N GLN A 147 2.59 -45.84 -16.04
CA GLN A 147 1.58 -46.31 -17.00
C GLN A 147 2.21 -46.80 -18.30
N GLY A 148 3.17 -46.06 -18.85
CA GLY A 148 3.90 -46.49 -20.05
C GLY A 148 4.66 -47.80 -19.85
N GLU A 149 5.27 -48.00 -18.68
CA GLU A 149 5.96 -49.25 -18.33
C GLU A 149 5.00 -50.45 -18.26
N GLY A 150 3.82 -50.29 -17.64
CA GLY A 150 2.81 -51.33 -17.57
C GLY A 150 2.24 -51.72 -18.95
N GLU A 151 2.04 -50.76 -19.84
CA GLU A 151 1.61 -51.04 -21.23
C GLU A 151 2.66 -51.84 -22.01
N VAL A 152 3.95 -51.54 -21.83
CA VAL A 152 5.04 -52.30 -22.47
C VAL A 152 5.11 -53.72 -21.95
N GLU A 153 4.95 -53.92 -20.64
CA GLU A 153 4.99 -55.26 -20.02
C GLU A 153 3.83 -56.12 -20.52
N THR A 154 2.60 -55.60 -20.54
CA THR A 154 1.43 -56.32 -21.05
C THR A 154 1.56 -56.66 -22.53
N ALA A 155 2.08 -55.75 -23.36
CA ALA A 155 2.35 -56.01 -24.77
C ALA A 155 3.41 -57.11 -24.96
N MET A 156 4.46 -57.13 -24.12
CA MET A 156 5.49 -58.17 -24.15
C MET A 156 4.92 -59.54 -23.79
N GLU A 157 4.09 -59.62 -22.74
CA GLU A 157 3.40 -60.84 -22.31
C GLU A 157 2.49 -61.40 -23.41
N LEU A 158 1.72 -60.52 -24.05
CA LEU A 158 0.81 -60.89 -25.14
C LEU A 158 1.58 -61.44 -26.35
N LYS A 159 2.72 -60.83 -26.70
CA LYS A 159 3.60 -61.30 -27.78
C LYS A 159 4.23 -62.67 -27.47
N LYS A 160 4.65 -62.89 -26.22
CA LYS A 160 5.14 -64.22 -25.77
C LYS A 160 4.04 -65.28 -25.93
N ASN A 161 2.83 -64.99 -25.45
CA ASN A 161 1.69 -65.90 -25.53
C ASN A 161 1.30 -66.22 -26.98
N GLN A 162 1.28 -65.22 -27.86
CA GLN A 162 1.06 -65.42 -29.30
C GLN A 162 2.13 -66.32 -29.92
N THR A 163 3.39 -66.15 -29.52
CA THR A 163 4.51 -66.97 -30.02
C THR A 163 4.34 -68.43 -29.59
N VAL A 164 3.95 -68.68 -28.34
CA VAL A 164 3.67 -70.04 -27.83
C VAL A 164 2.53 -70.70 -28.60
N ILE A 165 1.45 -69.97 -28.86
CA ILE A 165 0.32 -70.46 -29.67
C ILE A 165 0.80 -70.80 -31.09
N ALA A 166 1.56 -69.91 -31.74
CA ALA A 166 2.08 -70.15 -33.08
C ALA A 166 3.00 -71.38 -33.14
N MET A 167 3.85 -71.59 -32.14
CA MET A 167 4.71 -72.78 -32.03
C MET A 167 3.89 -74.06 -31.86
N ARG A 168 2.86 -74.04 -30.99
CA ARG A 168 1.94 -75.17 -30.82
C ARG A 168 1.27 -75.50 -32.16
N ASP A 169 0.69 -74.51 -32.82
CA ASP A 169 -0.02 -74.72 -34.07
C ASP A 169 0.91 -75.22 -35.19
N ALA A 170 2.18 -74.81 -35.21
CA ALA A 170 3.19 -75.33 -36.14
C ALA A 170 3.54 -76.81 -35.87
N LEU A 171 3.61 -77.23 -34.60
CA LEU A 171 3.84 -78.63 -34.23
C LEU A 171 2.67 -79.54 -34.61
N TRP A 172 1.43 -79.05 -34.48
CA TRP A 172 0.22 -79.82 -34.81
C TRP A 172 -0.07 -79.95 -36.31
N ARG A 173 0.61 -79.18 -37.17
CA ARG A 173 0.47 -79.25 -38.64
C ARG A 173 1.53 -80.15 -39.32
N ARG A 174 2.43 -80.76 -38.55
CA ARG A 174 3.42 -81.76 -39.02
C ARG A 174 2.88 -83.17 -38.80
#